data_AF-A0A841T6M2-F1
#
_entry.id   AF-A0A841T6M2-F1
#
_cell.length_a   1.000
_cell.length_b   1.000
_cell.length_c   1.000
_cell.angle_alpha   90.00
_cell.angle_beta   90.00
_cell.angle_gamma   90.00
#
_symmetry.space_group_name_H-M   'P 1'
#
loop_
_entity.id
_entity.type
_entity.pdbx_description
1 polymer ?
#
loop_
_entity_poly.entity_id
_entity_poly.type
_entity_poly.pdbx_seq_one_letter_code
_entity_poly.pdbx_strand_id
1 'polypeptide(L)'
;MTVHVPYEPSAQELNHPLNRLNEAIDHLKEEHALLQEALQEVYEKACAIRQEEDLHLLNYKLRTLRFTVMEFKKVLSEHSKWEETELFPMAAWYFGNDMEVFTIMEHEHDQAERRIDAFLRLANEKPIPVGHADAMQMASQLLQAYAVLKNHFKEEEEILVAFADRSNSFGY
;
A
#
# COMPACT_ATOMS: atom_id res chain seq x y z
N MET A 1 24.85 -30.09 34.30
CA MET A 1 24.37 -28.75 33.95
C MET A 1 24.75 -28.53 32.49
N THR A 2 23.83 -28.76 31.57
CA THR A 2 24.01 -28.49 30.14
C THR A 2 23.84 -26.98 29.94
N VAL A 3 24.93 -26.32 29.56
CA VAL A 3 24.95 -24.90 29.25
C VAL A 3 24.21 -24.73 27.93
N HIS A 4 23.03 -24.12 27.97
CA HIS A 4 22.29 -23.74 26.77
C HIS A 4 23.02 -22.54 26.16
N VAL A 5 23.90 -22.80 25.19
CA VAL A 5 24.49 -21.73 24.41
C VAL A 5 23.38 -21.21 23.49
N PRO A 6 23.09 -19.90 23.47
CA PRO A 6 22.15 -19.31 22.51
C PRO A 6 22.65 -19.61 21.10
N TYR A 7 21.77 -20.11 20.24
CA TYR A 7 22.10 -20.31 18.84
C TYR A 7 22.24 -18.95 18.16
N GLU A 8 23.45 -18.58 17.78
CA GLU A 8 23.71 -17.43 16.93
C GLU A 8 23.84 -17.94 15.49
N PRO A 9 22.89 -17.62 14.58
CA PRO A 9 22.95 -18.06 13.20
C PRO A 9 24.18 -17.49 12.50
N SER A 10 24.80 -18.32 11.64
CA SER A 10 25.98 -17.94 10.88
C SER A 10 25.65 -16.91 9.79
N ALA A 11 26.67 -16.18 9.30
CA ALA A 11 26.50 -15.24 8.19
C ALA A 11 26.00 -15.91 6.89
N GLN A 12 26.22 -17.22 6.71
CA GLN A 12 25.67 -17.98 5.59
C GLN A 12 24.21 -18.34 5.78
N GLU A 13 23.77 -18.60 7.01
CA GLU A 13 22.36 -18.84 7.33
C GLU A 13 21.56 -17.53 7.25
N LEU A 14 22.09 -16.41 7.74
CA LEU A 14 21.47 -15.09 7.59
C LEU A 14 21.31 -14.69 6.11
N ASN A 15 22.29 -15.01 5.27
CA ASN A 15 22.21 -14.77 3.83
C ASN A 15 21.53 -15.90 3.05
N HIS A 16 20.99 -16.92 3.74
CA HIS A 16 20.26 -17.97 3.06
C HIS A 16 19.05 -17.33 2.39
N PRO A 17 18.80 -17.63 1.10
CA PRO A 17 17.74 -16.98 0.36
C PRO A 17 16.41 -16.96 1.17
N LEU A 18 15.99 -18.09 1.75
CA LEU A 18 14.71 -18.19 2.48
C LEU A 18 14.57 -17.19 3.65
N ASN A 19 15.66 -16.89 4.36
CA ASN A 19 15.62 -15.94 5.46
C ASN A 19 15.41 -14.52 4.93
N ARG A 20 15.99 -14.19 3.77
CA ARG A 20 15.76 -12.90 3.10
C ARG A 20 14.32 -12.73 2.64
N LEU A 21 13.65 -13.81 2.22
CA LEU A 21 12.23 -13.74 1.86
C LEU A 21 11.35 -13.54 3.09
N ASN A 22 11.60 -14.26 4.18
CA ASN A 22 10.85 -14.08 5.42
C ASN A 22 11.02 -12.65 5.97
N GLU A 23 12.26 -12.14 5.96
CA GLU A 23 12.54 -10.74 6.32
C GLU A 23 11.80 -9.74 5.42
N ALA A 24 11.76 -9.98 4.10
CA ALA A 24 11.03 -9.13 3.16
C ALA A 24 9.50 -9.17 3.40
N ILE A 25 8.95 -10.33 3.75
CA ILE A 25 7.52 -10.48 4.09
C ILE A 25 7.19 -9.78 5.41
N ASP A 26 8.07 -9.85 6.40
CA ASP A 26 7.87 -9.13 7.66
C ASP A 26 7.95 -7.62 7.45
N HIS A 27 8.92 -7.16 6.64
CA HIS A 27 9.02 -5.75 6.24
C HIS A 27 7.76 -5.26 5.51
N LEU A 28 7.25 -6.04 4.56
CA LEU A 28 6.03 -5.75 3.83
C LEU A 28 4.84 -5.54 4.78
N LYS A 29 4.63 -6.45 5.75
CA LYS A 29 3.54 -6.34 6.72
C LYS A 29 3.63 -5.08 7.57
N GLU A 30 4.84 -4.70 7.97
CA GLU A 30 5.08 -3.47 8.71
C GLU A 30 4.74 -2.23 7.86
N GLU A 31 5.19 -2.19 6.60
CA GLU A 31 4.85 -1.10 5.68
C GLU A 31 3.35 -1.03 5.40
N HIS A 32 2.69 -2.18 5.17
CA HIS A 32 1.26 -2.27 4.96
C HIS A 32 0.47 -1.75 6.15
N ALA A 33 0.87 -2.06 7.38
CA ALA A 33 0.21 -1.52 8.57
C ALA A 33 0.24 0.02 8.57
N LEU A 34 1.38 0.62 8.26
CA LEU A 34 1.54 2.08 8.18
C LEU A 34 0.73 2.68 7.02
N LEU A 35 0.76 2.04 5.84
CA LEU A 35 -0.01 2.46 4.67
C LEU A 35 -1.51 2.35 4.92
N GLN A 36 -1.99 1.32 5.60
CA GLN A 36 -3.39 1.15 5.96
C GLN A 36 -3.85 2.24 6.93
N GLU A 37 -3.04 2.62 7.91
CA GLU A 37 -3.34 3.75 8.82
C GLU A 37 -3.46 5.07 8.04
N ALA A 38 -2.49 5.36 7.18
CA ALA A 38 -2.50 6.57 6.35
C ALA A 38 -3.68 6.59 5.36
N LEU A 39 -3.99 5.44 4.76
CA LEU A 39 -5.13 5.26 3.86
C LEU A 39 -6.47 5.44 4.59
N GLN A 40 -6.56 4.97 5.84
CA GLN A 40 -7.73 5.17 6.70
C GLN A 40 -7.92 6.66 7.04
N GLU A 41 -6.84 7.40 7.31
CA GLU A 41 -6.91 8.86 7.49
C GLU A 41 -7.43 9.57 6.23
N VAL A 42 -6.95 9.18 5.04
CA VAL A 42 -7.45 9.71 3.75
C VAL A 42 -8.95 9.44 3.59
N TYR A 43 -9.40 8.23 3.91
CA TYR A 43 -10.81 7.83 3.85
C TYR A 43 -11.70 8.69 4.75
N GLU A 44 -11.31 8.88 6.01
CA GLU A 44 -12.09 9.64 6.98
C GLU A 44 -12.24 11.09 6.55
N LYS A 45 -11.16 11.72 6.08
CA LYS A 45 -11.21 13.08 5.55
C LYS A 45 -12.06 13.17 4.28
N ALA A 46 -11.98 12.19 3.37
CA ALA A 46 -12.82 12.14 2.18
C ALA A 46 -14.32 11.99 2.53
N CYS A 47 -14.66 11.20 3.54
CA CYS A 47 -16.02 11.10 4.07
C CYS A 47 -16.49 12.43 4.70
N ALA A 48 -15.63 13.10 5.46
CA ALA A 48 -15.93 14.39 6.08
C ALA A 48 -16.19 15.52 5.05
N ILE A 49 -15.61 15.42 3.84
CA ILE A 49 -15.92 16.30 2.70
C ILE A 49 -17.34 16.10 2.20
N ARG A 50 -17.79 14.85 2.07
CA ARG A 50 -19.11 14.53 1.52
C ARG A 50 -20.27 14.97 2.42
N GLN A 51 -20.00 15.16 3.71
CA GLN A 51 -20.98 15.55 4.71
C GLN A 51 -20.94 17.05 5.03
N GLU A 52 -20.02 17.81 4.43
CA GLU A 52 -19.85 19.23 4.75
C GLU A 52 -20.78 20.11 3.92
N GLU A 53 -21.59 20.91 4.62
CA GLU A 53 -22.57 21.84 4.03
C GLU A 53 -22.04 23.28 4.00
N ASP A 54 -21.12 23.65 4.89
CA ASP A 54 -20.50 24.97 4.90
C ASP A 54 -19.37 25.04 3.87
N LEU A 55 -19.52 25.93 2.87
CA LEU A 55 -18.58 26.07 1.77
C LEU A 55 -17.17 26.50 2.22
N HIS A 56 -17.06 27.30 3.28
CA HIS A 56 -15.76 27.74 3.80
C HIS A 56 -15.05 26.58 4.51
N LEU A 57 -15.76 25.86 5.38
CA LEU A 57 -15.24 24.68 6.07
C LEU A 57 -14.92 23.54 5.09
N LEU A 58 -15.72 23.36 4.03
CA LEU A 58 -15.46 22.42 2.94
C LEU A 58 -14.10 22.69 2.30
N ASN A 59 -13.82 23.94 1.93
CA ASN A 59 -12.58 24.32 1.28
C ASN A 59 -11.36 24.21 2.22
N TYR A 60 -11.55 24.50 3.52
CA TYR A 60 -10.54 24.22 4.52
C TYR A 60 -10.22 22.71 4.61
N LYS A 61 -11.24 21.87 4.72
CA LYS A 61 -11.10 20.41 4.75
C LYS A 61 -10.44 19.89 3.47
N LEU A 62 -10.83 20.38 2.29
CA LEU A 62 -10.23 19.99 1.01
C LEU A 62 -8.73 20.30 0.97
N ARG A 63 -8.33 21.47 1.49
CA ARG A 63 -6.92 21.84 1.58
C ARG A 63 -6.15 20.88 2.47
N THR A 64 -6.68 20.54 3.65
CA THR A 64 -6.03 19.58 4.56
C THR A 64 -5.95 18.17 3.97
N LEU A 65 -7.03 17.72 3.31
CA LEU A 65 -7.08 16.43 2.63
C LEU A 65 -6.05 16.36 1.50
N ARG A 66 -5.87 17.45 0.73
CA ARG A 66 -4.87 17.50 -0.33
C ARG A 66 -3.46 17.24 0.19
N PHE A 67 -3.06 17.86 1.29
CA PHE A 67 -1.75 17.59 1.90
C PHE A 67 -1.62 16.15 2.36
N THR A 68 -2.67 15.63 3.02
CA THR A 68 -2.70 14.23 3.48
C THR A 68 -2.51 13.25 2.31
N VAL A 69 -3.22 13.47 1.20
CA VAL A 69 -3.12 12.63 0.00
C VAL A 69 -1.76 12.74 -0.67
N MET A 70 -1.12 13.92 -0.66
CA MET A 70 0.23 14.08 -1.21
C MET A 70 1.27 13.27 -0.44
N GLU A 71 1.21 13.31 0.89
CA GLU A 71 2.11 12.50 1.74
C GLU A 71 1.83 11.01 1.57
N PHE A 72 0.54 10.61 1.59
CA PHE A 72 0.15 9.22 1.34
C PHE A 72 0.65 8.71 -0.01
N LYS A 73 0.44 9.47 -1.09
CA LYS A 73 0.91 9.09 -2.43
C LYS A 73 2.41 8.89 -2.46
N LYS A 74 3.18 9.77 -1.81
CA LYS A 74 4.64 9.65 -1.78
C LYS A 74 5.07 8.32 -1.16
N VAL A 75 4.53 7.98 0.00
CA VAL A 75 4.85 6.73 0.70
C VAL A 75 4.40 5.52 -0.13
N LEU A 76 3.18 5.58 -0.68
CA LEU A 76 2.65 4.51 -1.54
C LEU A 76 3.57 4.23 -2.74
N SER A 77 4.01 5.26 -3.46
CA SER A 77 4.89 5.08 -4.62
C SER A 77 6.32 4.65 -4.24
N GLU A 78 6.80 4.97 -3.04
CA GLU A 78 8.07 4.44 -2.52
C GLU A 78 7.97 2.94 -2.24
N HIS A 79 6.85 2.52 -1.65
CA HIS A 79 6.52 1.12 -1.38
C HIS A 79 6.39 0.30 -2.68
N SER A 80 5.58 0.72 -3.65
CA SER A 80 5.43 -0.03 -4.92
C SER A 80 6.74 -0.19 -5.68
N LYS A 81 7.59 0.84 -5.62
CA LYS A 81 8.93 0.77 -6.22
C LYS A 81 9.79 -0.29 -5.53
N TRP A 82 9.76 -0.36 -4.20
CA TRP A 82 10.47 -1.39 -3.46
C TRP A 82 9.94 -2.79 -3.83
N GLU A 83 8.63 -2.95 -3.96
CA GLU A 83 8.02 -4.22 -4.37
C GLU A 83 8.50 -4.67 -5.76
N GLU A 84 8.41 -3.78 -6.75
CA GLU A 84 8.84 -4.05 -8.13
C GLU A 84 10.34 -4.38 -8.25
N THR A 85 11.17 -3.69 -7.47
CA THR A 85 12.63 -3.77 -7.62
C THR A 85 13.28 -4.84 -6.75
N GLU A 86 12.66 -5.21 -5.62
CA GLU A 86 13.24 -6.12 -4.63
C GLU A 86 12.32 -7.31 -4.33
N LEU A 87 11.07 -7.08 -3.93
CA LEU A 87 10.18 -8.13 -3.45
C LEU A 87 9.73 -9.07 -4.57
N PHE A 88 9.17 -8.56 -5.65
CA PHE A 88 8.65 -9.38 -6.75
C PHE A 88 9.76 -10.18 -7.46
N PRO A 89 10.95 -9.61 -7.75
CA PRO A 89 12.06 -10.42 -8.27
C PRO A 89 12.49 -11.54 -7.32
N MET A 90 12.48 -11.27 -6.02
CA MET A 90 12.78 -12.28 -5.01
C MET A 90 11.71 -13.38 -4.99
N ALA A 91 10.43 -13.01 -4.94
CA ALA A 91 9.30 -13.93 -4.96
C ALA A 91 9.28 -14.79 -6.24
N ALA A 92 9.52 -14.19 -7.41
CA ALA A 92 9.60 -14.90 -8.68
C ALA A 92 10.72 -15.95 -8.71
N TRP A 93 11.86 -15.67 -8.06
CA TRP A 93 12.94 -16.64 -7.94
C TRP A 93 12.54 -17.87 -7.09
N TYR A 94 11.76 -17.69 -6.02
CA TYR A 94 11.28 -18.80 -5.18
C TYR A 94 10.16 -19.61 -5.80
N PHE A 95 9.14 -18.91 -6.32
CA PHE A 95 7.86 -19.51 -6.64
C PHE A 95 7.72 -19.84 -8.12
N GLY A 96 8.68 -19.40 -8.94
CA GLY A 96 8.65 -19.60 -10.38
C GLY A 96 7.64 -18.68 -11.06
N ASN A 97 7.13 -19.13 -12.22
CA ASN A 97 6.42 -18.31 -13.21
C ASN A 97 5.00 -17.84 -12.82
N ASP A 98 4.65 -17.78 -11.52
CA ASP A 98 3.39 -17.21 -11.01
C ASP A 98 3.34 -15.66 -11.16
N MET A 99 4.07 -15.12 -12.14
CA MET A 99 4.13 -13.71 -12.54
C MET A 99 2.76 -13.14 -12.92
N GLU A 100 1.81 -13.97 -13.34
CA GLU A 100 0.46 -13.52 -13.70
C GLU A 100 -0.31 -12.93 -12.51
N VAL A 101 -0.12 -13.48 -11.31
CA VAL A 101 -0.76 -12.97 -10.09
C VAL A 101 -0.20 -11.59 -9.74
N PHE A 102 1.13 -11.45 -9.75
CA PHE A 102 1.78 -10.16 -9.52
C PHE A 102 1.42 -9.12 -10.58
N THR A 103 1.23 -9.54 -11.84
CA THR A 103 0.77 -8.64 -12.91
C THR A 103 -0.65 -8.10 -12.64
N ILE A 104 -1.55 -8.94 -12.12
CA ILE A 104 -2.91 -8.50 -11.74
C ILE A 104 -2.84 -7.52 -10.57
N MET A 105 -2.04 -7.83 -9.56
CA MET A 105 -1.83 -6.98 -8.39
C MET A 105 -1.26 -5.61 -8.78
N GLU A 106 -0.21 -5.58 -9.60
CA GLU A 106 0.34 -4.33 -10.16
C GLU A 106 -0.76 -3.51 -10.84
N HIS A 107 -1.64 -4.15 -11.62
CA HIS A 107 -2.74 -3.45 -12.30
C HIS A 107 -3.75 -2.82 -11.31
N GLU A 108 -4.03 -3.46 -10.18
CA GLU A 108 -4.89 -2.91 -9.13
C GLU A 108 -4.23 -1.70 -8.44
N HIS A 109 -2.95 -1.83 -8.12
CA HIS A 109 -2.15 -0.74 -7.56
C HIS A 109 -2.18 0.49 -8.47
N ASP A 110 -1.90 0.27 -9.76
CA ASP A 110 -1.96 1.26 -10.84
C ASP A 110 -3.33 1.95 -10.94
N GLN A 111 -4.42 1.20 -10.79
CA GLN A 111 -5.77 1.74 -10.81
C GLN A 111 -6.02 2.66 -9.61
N ALA A 112 -5.56 2.30 -8.42
CA ALA A 112 -5.69 3.13 -7.25
C ALA A 112 -4.87 4.43 -7.36
N GLU A 113 -3.62 4.35 -7.82
CA GLU A 113 -2.79 5.53 -8.05
C GLU A 113 -3.42 6.50 -9.04
N ARG A 114 -3.97 5.99 -10.16
CA ARG A 114 -4.69 6.83 -11.14
C ARG A 114 -5.86 7.59 -10.53
N ARG A 115 -6.54 7.02 -9.53
CA ARG A 115 -7.63 7.70 -8.80
C ARG A 115 -7.09 8.78 -7.88
N ILE A 116 -6.00 8.51 -7.17
CA ILE A 116 -5.31 9.50 -6.33
C ILE A 116 -4.85 10.68 -7.20
N ASP A 117 -4.27 10.40 -8.36
CA ASP A 117 -3.85 11.43 -9.32
C ASP A 117 -5.00 12.22 -9.89
N ALA A 118 -6.13 11.57 -10.18
CA ALA A 118 -7.33 12.27 -10.60
C ALA A 118 -7.81 13.26 -9.51
N PHE A 119 -7.77 12.87 -8.24
CA PHE A 119 -8.07 13.78 -7.13
C PHE A 119 -7.10 14.97 -7.10
N LEU A 120 -5.78 14.72 -7.12
CA LEU A 120 -4.77 15.78 -7.05
C LEU A 120 -4.84 16.73 -8.23
N ARG A 121 -5.08 16.21 -9.44
CA ARG A 121 -5.30 17.01 -10.65
C ARG A 121 -6.52 17.91 -10.50
N LEU A 122 -7.67 17.35 -10.11
CA LEU A 122 -8.88 18.13 -9.86
C LEU A 122 -8.65 19.22 -8.80
N ALA A 123 -7.92 18.91 -7.72
CA ALA A 123 -7.60 19.87 -6.67
C ALA A 123 -6.73 21.04 -7.16
N ASN A 124 -5.93 20.84 -8.21
CA ASN A 124 -5.08 21.87 -8.79
C ASN A 124 -5.80 22.70 -9.88
N GLU A 125 -6.70 22.08 -10.64
CA GLU A 125 -7.36 22.71 -11.79
C GLU A 125 -8.63 23.48 -11.42
N LYS A 126 -9.30 23.12 -10.32
CA LYS A 126 -10.58 23.71 -9.95
C LYS A 126 -10.43 25.13 -9.37
N PRO A 127 -11.32 26.07 -9.74
CA PRO A 127 -11.37 27.39 -9.12
C PRO A 127 -11.57 27.32 -7.60
N ILE A 128 -10.99 28.27 -6.88
CA ILE A 128 -11.17 28.42 -5.44
C ILE A 128 -12.17 29.57 -5.19
N PRO A 129 -13.23 29.36 -4.37
CA PRO A 129 -13.56 28.14 -3.64
C PRO A 129 -14.12 27.04 -4.55
N VAL A 130 -13.78 25.78 -4.23
CA VAL A 130 -14.35 24.59 -4.85
C VAL A 130 -15.79 24.42 -4.37
N GLY A 131 -16.72 24.21 -5.30
CA GLY A 131 -18.13 23.96 -5.00
C GLY A 131 -18.41 22.52 -4.55
N HIS A 132 -19.55 22.27 -3.90
CA HIS A 132 -19.91 20.96 -3.35
C HIS A 132 -19.89 19.83 -4.39
N ALA A 133 -20.43 20.06 -5.59
CA ALA A 133 -20.47 19.02 -6.64
C ALA A 133 -19.06 18.55 -7.04
N ASP A 134 -18.14 19.50 -7.21
CA ASP A 134 -16.75 19.19 -7.52
C ASP A 134 -16.05 18.51 -6.34
N ALA A 135 -16.28 18.99 -5.12
CA ALA A 135 -15.72 18.38 -3.91
C ALA A 135 -16.20 16.93 -3.73
N MET A 136 -17.46 16.62 -4.04
CA MET A 136 -17.99 15.27 -4.03
C MET A 136 -17.35 14.38 -5.10
N GLN A 137 -17.13 14.90 -6.31
CA GLN A 137 -16.42 14.18 -7.36
C GLN A 137 -14.98 13.86 -6.95
N MET A 138 -14.29 14.84 -6.36
CA MET A 138 -12.93 14.69 -5.83
C MET A 138 -12.88 13.62 -4.74
N ALA A 139 -13.73 13.72 -3.72
CA ALA A 139 -13.81 12.73 -2.65
C ALA A 139 -14.13 11.32 -3.19
N SER A 140 -14.97 11.22 -4.22
CA SER A 140 -15.32 9.93 -4.84
C SER A 140 -14.12 9.23 -5.48
N GLN A 141 -13.13 9.97 -6.01
CA GLN A 141 -11.89 9.34 -6.51
C GLN A 141 -11.12 8.67 -5.37
N LEU A 142 -10.98 9.34 -4.23
CA LEU A 142 -10.26 8.80 -3.07
C LEU A 142 -10.99 7.62 -2.42
N LEU A 143 -12.32 7.65 -2.36
CA LEU A 143 -13.09 6.51 -1.85
C LEU A 143 -12.98 5.27 -2.75
N GLN A 144 -12.82 5.47 -4.07
CA GLN A 144 -12.54 4.37 -5.00
C GLN A 144 -11.12 3.83 -4.81
N ALA A 145 -10.11 4.72 -4.67
CA ALA A 145 -8.75 4.30 -4.35
C ALA A 145 -8.69 3.50 -3.03
N TYR A 146 -9.39 3.96 -2.00
CA TYR A 146 -9.51 3.26 -0.72
C TYR A 146 -10.02 1.83 -0.87
N ALA A 147 -11.11 1.63 -1.61
CA ALA A 147 -11.68 0.31 -1.79
C ALA A 147 -10.72 -0.65 -2.51
N VAL A 148 -9.97 -0.16 -3.50
CA VAL A 148 -8.99 -0.95 -4.25
C VAL A 148 -7.79 -1.29 -3.36
N LEU A 149 -7.13 -0.28 -2.77
CA LEU A 149 -5.90 -0.50 -1.98
C LEU A 149 -6.15 -1.35 -0.73
N LYS A 150 -7.30 -1.17 -0.08
CA LYS A 150 -7.65 -1.99 1.09
C LYS A 150 -7.76 -3.48 0.73
N ASN A 151 -8.30 -3.79 -0.45
CA ASN A 151 -8.38 -5.16 -0.91
C ASN A 151 -7.01 -5.67 -1.34
N HIS A 152 -6.28 -4.85 -2.09
CA HIS A 152 -4.95 -5.14 -2.60
C HIS A 152 -3.97 -5.55 -1.50
N PHE A 153 -3.77 -4.72 -0.47
CA PHE A 153 -2.84 -5.04 0.63
C PHE A 153 -3.18 -6.37 1.32
N LYS A 154 -4.47 -6.67 1.44
CA LYS A 154 -4.91 -7.92 2.05
C LYS A 154 -4.61 -9.12 1.16
N GLU A 155 -4.92 -9.03 -0.13
CA GLU A 155 -4.69 -10.12 -1.08
C GLU A 155 -3.19 -10.40 -1.25
N GLU A 156 -2.37 -9.35 -1.28
CA GLU A 156 -0.92 -9.44 -1.33
C GLU A 156 -0.33 -10.21 -0.16
N GLU A 157 -0.71 -9.85 1.07
CA GLU A 157 -0.26 -10.54 2.27
C GLU A 157 -0.70 -12.01 2.26
N GLU A 158 -1.94 -12.30 1.85
CA GLU A 158 -2.45 -13.67 1.76
C GLU A 158 -1.67 -14.51 0.74
N ILE A 159 -1.34 -13.94 -0.42
CA ILE A 159 -0.56 -14.59 -1.48
C ILE A 159 0.87 -14.88 -1.00
N LEU A 160 1.54 -13.88 -0.43
CA LEU A 160 2.93 -14.02 0.00
C LEU A 160 3.08 -14.95 1.21
N VAL A 161 2.13 -14.95 2.14
CA VAL A 161 2.10 -15.93 3.24
C VAL A 161 1.89 -17.35 2.70
N ALA A 162 0.94 -17.54 1.77
CA ALA A 162 0.70 -18.86 1.17
C ALA A 162 1.93 -19.40 0.43
N PHE A 163 2.69 -18.50 -0.19
CA PHE A 163 3.94 -18.83 -0.84
C PHE A 163 5.06 -19.18 0.15
N ALA A 164 5.25 -18.39 1.22
CA ALA A 164 6.21 -18.72 2.28
C ALA A 164 5.95 -20.08 2.93
N ASP A 165 4.68 -20.39 3.22
CA ASP A 165 4.27 -21.69 3.79
C ASP A 165 4.60 -22.86 2.86
N ARG A 166 4.37 -22.73 1.54
CA ARG A 166 4.76 -23.75 0.56
C ARG A 166 6.26 -23.98 0.57
N SER A 167 7.07 -22.92 0.62
CA SER A 167 8.52 -23.05 0.67
C SER A 167 9.00 -23.80 1.93
N ASN A 168 8.44 -23.45 3.09
CA ASN A 168 8.73 -24.11 4.38
C ASN A 168 8.28 -25.57 4.42
N SER A 169 7.26 -25.94 3.63
CA SER A 169 6.74 -27.32 3.53
C SER A 169 7.67 -28.25 2.74
N PHE A 170 8.50 -27.72 1.84
CA PHE A 170 9.36 -28.51 0.96
C PHE A 170 10.81 -28.67 1.45
N GLY A 171 11.16 -28.12 2.63
CA GLY A 171 12.38 -28.44 3.38
C GLY A 171 13.63 -28.65 2.53
N TYR A 172 14.21 -27.56 2.02
CA TYR A 172 15.61 -27.55 1.57
C TYR A 172 16.45 -26.77 2.58
#